data_AF-A0A847LDG0-F1
#
_entry.id   AF-A0A847LDG0-F1
#
_cell.length_a   1.000
_cell.length_b   1.000
_cell.length_c   1.000
_cell.angle_alpha   90.00
_cell.angle_beta   90.00
_cell.angle_gamma   90.00
#
_symmetry.space_group_name_H-M   'P 1'
#
loop_
_entity.id
_entity.type
_entity.pdbx_description
1 polymer ?
#
loop_
_entity_poly.entity_id
_entity_poly.type
_entity_poly.pdbx_seq_one_letter_code
_entity_poly.pdbx_strand_id
1 'polypeptide(L)'
;MKRLCEAYVKHIRIFGALMCIIPFSIVSVFLMTQTPFREVYLLRLALGIVFGGMAGALGNEYMVQNFFFRVTRKDYALGITHGCVGGFLAGTMTAWFPPLTLFISSTDIEQAKTILILSWLGAGLTGVAVGGVFGWFGVRYLVGEPPATPATNAV
;
A
#
# COMPACT_ATOMS: atom_id res chain seq x y z
N MET A 1 7.37 -21.45 5.57
CA MET A 1 6.36 -20.40 5.29
C MET A 1 5.26 -20.30 6.35
N LYS A 2 4.66 -21.40 6.83
CA LYS A 2 3.53 -21.36 7.79
C LYS A 2 3.74 -20.45 9.02
N ARG A 3 4.88 -20.55 9.71
CA ARG A 3 5.23 -19.69 10.87
C ARG A 3 5.31 -18.19 10.53
N LEU A 4 5.77 -17.84 9.32
CA LEU A 4 5.83 -16.45 8.84
C LEU A 4 4.44 -15.91 8.57
N CYS A 5 3.56 -16.71 7.95
CA CYS A 5 2.17 -16.35 7.74
C CYS A 5 1.40 -16.21 9.07
N GLU A 6 1.62 -17.12 10.02
CA GLU A 6 1.05 -17.02 11.37
C GLU A 6 1.52 -15.77 12.11
N ALA A 7 2.81 -15.45 12.05
CA ALA A 7 3.37 -14.23 12.62
C ALA A 7 2.79 -12.97 11.95
N TYR A 8 2.63 -12.99 10.63
CA TYR A 8 1.99 -11.91 9.88
C TYR A 8 0.53 -11.71 10.30
N VAL A 9 -0.27 -12.78 10.32
CA VAL A 9 -1.69 -12.75 10.72
C VAL A 9 -1.85 -12.35 12.20
N LYS A 10 -0.91 -12.74 13.07
CA LYS A 10 -0.92 -12.32 14.48
C LYS A 10 -0.62 -10.81 14.64
N HIS A 11 0.15 -10.23 13.72
CA HIS A 11 0.66 -8.87 13.83
C HIS A 11 0.30 -7.99 12.63
N ILE A 12 -0.85 -8.20 11.98
CA ILE A 12 -1.23 -7.52 10.72
C ILE A 12 -1.14 -6.00 10.82
N ARG A 13 -1.52 -5.42 11.95
CA ARG A 13 -1.47 -3.97 12.18
C ARG A 13 -0.04 -3.44 12.19
N ILE A 14 0.88 -4.20 12.81
CA ILE A 14 2.29 -3.82 12.90
C ILE A 14 2.92 -3.88 11.52
N PHE A 15 2.69 -4.97 10.76
CA PHE A 15 3.18 -5.07 9.39
C PHE A 15 2.61 -3.95 8.52
N GLY A 16 1.32 -3.63 8.63
CA GLY A 16 0.70 -2.51 7.93
C GLY A 16 1.35 -1.16 8.27
N ALA A 17 1.57 -0.89 9.56
CA ALA A 17 2.24 0.32 10.00
C ALA A 17 3.67 0.41 9.45
N LEU A 18 4.46 -0.67 9.56
CA LEU A 18 5.86 -0.69 9.12
C LEU A 18 5.99 -0.52 7.61
N MET A 19 5.09 -1.12 6.81
CA MET A 19 5.05 -0.96 5.35
C MET A 19 4.75 0.47 4.91
N CYS A 20 4.20 1.32 5.80
CA CYS A 20 4.02 2.75 5.55
C CYS A 20 5.19 3.57 6.13
N ILE A 21 5.52 3.35 7.41
CA ILE A 21 6.50 4.12 8.17
C ILE A 21 7.90 4.01 7.56
N ILE A 22 8.34 2.80 7.23
CA ILE A 22 9.72 2.58 6.75
C ILE A 22 9.98 3.31 5.42
N PRO A 23 9.23 3.06 4.33
CA PRO A 23 9.51 3.74 3.06
C PRO A 23 9.30 5.26 3.18
N PHE A 24 8.28 5.71 3.91
CA PHE A 24 8.06 7.14 4.14
C PHE A 24 9.23 7.81 4.88
N SER A 25 9.76 7.15 5.92
CA SER A 25 10.89 7.65 6.69
C SER A 25 12.16 7.71 5.85
N ILE A 26 12.44 6.66 5.05
CA ILE A 26 13.60 6.63 4.15
C ILE A 26 13.55 7.82 3.17
N VAL A 27 12.41 8.01 2.49
CA VAL A 27 12.24 9.11 1.53
C VAL A 27 12.33 10.47 2.21
N SER A 28 11.69 10.63 3.36
CA SER A 28 11.69 11.91 4.10
C SER A 28 13.10 12.26 4.57
N VAL A 29 13.83 11.31 5.17
CA VAL A 29 15.22 11.52 5.61
C VAL A 29 16.11 11.81 4.41
N PHE A 30 15.97 11.07 3.32
CA PHE A 30 16.71 11.33 2.09
C PHE A 30 16.48 12.78 1.59
N LEU A 31 15.23 13.22 1.46
CA LEU A 31 14.92 14.59 1.03
C LEU A 31 15.45 15.65 1.99
N MET A 32 15.44 15.39 3.31
CA MET A 32 16.04 16.28 4.31
C MET A 32 17.56 16.41 4.17
N THR A 33 18.26 15.40 3.64
CA THR A 33 19.71 15.50 3.36
C THR A 33 20.03 16.29 2.09
N GLN A 34 19.08 16.37 1.14
CA GLN A 34 19.27 17.03 -0.15
C GLN A 34 18.81 18.50 -0.15
N THR A 35 18.10 18.94 0.88
CA THR A 35 17.49 20.28 0.95
C THR A 35 17.94 21.03 2.21
N PRO A 36 17.99 22.39 2.20
CA PRO A 36 18.33 23.16 3.38
C PRO A 36 17.38 22.84 4.54
N PHE A 37 17.93 22.46 5.69
CA PHE A 37 17.14 21.99 6.82
C PHE A 37 16.12 23.04 7.27
N ARG A 38 14.88 22.59 7.51
CA ARG A 38 13.78 23.37 8.09
C ARG A 38 13.06 22.53 9.14
N GLU A 39 12.70 23.13 10.26
CA GLU A 39 11.98 22.47 11.36
C GLU A 39 10.66 21.84 10.91
N VAL A 40 10.00 22.45 9.92
CA VAL A 40 8.78 21.95 9.30
C VAL A 40 8.95 20.53 8.73
N TYR A 41 10.17 20.13 8.32
CA TYR A 41 10.42 18.78 7.83
C TYR A 41 10.32 17.72 8.93
N LEU A 42 10.78 18.03 10.15
CA LEU A 42 10.62 17.13 11.30
C LEU A 42 9.15 16.97 11.68
N LEU A 43 8.38 18.05 11.63
CA LEU A 43 6.93 18.00 11.86
C LEU A 43 6.23 17.13 10.82
N ARG A 44 6.57 17.30 9.53
CA ARG A 44 6.03 16.47 8.43
C ARG A 44 6.38 14.99 8.61
N LEU A 45 7.61 14.70 9.01
CA LEU A 45 8.05 13.33 9.30
C LEU A 45 7.23 12.74 10.46
N ALA A 46 7.11 13.46 11.58
CA ALA A 46 6.36 13.00 12.74
C ALA A 46 4.88 12.74 12.41
N LEU A 47 4.23 13.68 11.73
CA LEU A 47 2.83 13.52 11.30
C LEU A 47 2.67 12.35 10.33
N GLY A 48 3.56 12.21 9.35
CA GLY A 48 3.50 11.10 8.41
C GLY A 48 3.75 9.74 9.06
N ILE A 49 4.62 9.63 10.06
CA ILE A 49 4.80 8.41 10.84
C ILE A 49 3.53 8.07 11.64
N VAL A 50 2.96 9.05 12.34
CA VAL A 50 1.78 8.82 13.20
C VAL A 50 0.54 8.51 12.35
N PHE A 51 0.17 9.41 11.45
CA PHE A 51 -1.04 9.25 10.64
C PHE A 51 -0.88 8.20 9.54
N GLY A 52 0.28 8.16 8.87
CA GLY A 52 0.58 7.14 7.87
C GLY A 52 0.69 5.75 8.49
N GLY A 53 1.38 5.62 9.63
CA GLY A 53 1.45 4.36 10.38
C GLY A 53 0.08 3.87 10.83
N MET A 54 -0.76 4.76 11.36
CA MET A 54 -2.14 4.42 11.76
C MET A 54 -2.99 4.00 10.54
N ALA A 55 -2.95 4.77 9.46
CA ALA A 55 -3.67 4.44 8.23
C ALA A 55 -3.19 3.12 7.61
N GLY A 56 -1.88 2.87 7.61
CA GLY A 56 -1.28 1.62 7.16
C GLY A 56 -1.70 0.42 8.01
N ALA A 57 -1.74 0.58 9.34
CA ALA A 57 -2.20 -0.47 10.26
C ALA A 57 -3.65 -0.86 10.01
N LEU A 58 -4.56 0.13 9.96
CA LEU A 58 -5.99 -0.08 9.75
C LEU A 58 -6.28 -0.59 8.34
N GLY A 59 -5.62 -0.02 7.33
CA GLY A 59 -5.78 -0.44 5.94
C GLY A 59 -5.32 -1.88 5.71
N ASN A 60 -4.18 -2.28 6.28
CA ASN A 60 -3.69 -3.64 6.15
C ASN A 60 -4.60 -4.65 6.88
N GLU A 61 -5.10 -4.30 8.07
CA GLU A 61 -6.07 -5.14 8.77
C GLU A 61 -7.34 -5.36 7.96
N TYR A 62 -7.93 -4.27 7.46
CA TYR A 62 -9.15 -4.32 6.65
C TYR A 62 -8.95 -5.14 5.37
N MET A 63 -7.79 -4.99 4.71
CA MET A 63 -7.46 -5.73 3.48
C MET A 63 -7.29 -7.22 3.73
N VAL A 64 -6.57 -7.60 4.78
CA VAL A 64 -6.36 -9.02 5.14
C VAL A 64 -7.68 -9.67 5.54
N GLN A 65 -8.52 -8.99 6.33
CA GLN A 65 -9.85 -9.49 6.70
C GLN A 65 -10.75 -9.71 5.48
N ASN A 66 -10.80 -8.74 4.56
CA ASN A 66 -11.55 -8.87 3.31
C ASN A 66 -11.01 -9.99 2.41
N PHE A 67 -9.69 -10.13 2.33
CA PHE A 67 -9.05 -11.18 1.57
C PHE A 67 -9.50 -12.55 2.07
N PHE A 68 -9.40 -12.81 3.39
CA PHE A 68 -9.85 -14.07 3.96
C PHE A 68 -11.35 -14.32 3.74
N PHE A 69 -12.19 -13.30 3.94
CA PHE A 69 -13.64 -13.42 3.70
C PHE A 69 -13.97 -13.86 2.27
N ARG A 70 -13.30 -13.30 1.26
CA ARG A 70 -13.53 -13.63 -0.16
C ARG A 70 -12.95 -14.99 -0.54
N VAL A 71 -11.79 -15.31 -0.01
CA VAL A 71 -11.15 -16.61 -0.15
C VAL A 71 -12.03 -17.73 0.43
N THR A 72 -12.65 -17.53 1.60
CA THR A 72 -13.57 -18.52 2.18
C THR A 72 -14.78 -18.78 1.28
N ARG A 73 -15.16 -17.81 0.44
CA ARG A 73 -16.23 -17.96 -0.57
C ARG A 73 -15.77 -18.60 -1.88
N LYS A 74 -14.52 -19.07 -1.97
CA LYS A 74 -13.87 -19.64 -3.18
C LYS A 74 -13.81 -18.65 -4.36
N ASP A 75 -13.84 -17.36 -4.06
CA ASP A 75 -13.91 -16.29 -5.07
C ASP A 75 -12.50 -15.76 -5.39
N TYR A 76 -11.66 -16.64 -5.94
CA TYR A 76 -10.21 -16.45 -6.04
C TYR A 76 -9.79 -15.27 -6.94
N ALA A 77 -10.44 -15.11 -8.09
CA ALA A 77 -10.19 -13.98 -8.98
C ALA A 77 -10.50 -12.65 -8.28
N LEU A 78 -11.55 -12.64 -7.47
CA LEU A 78 -11.96 -11.50 -6.66
C LEU A 78 -11.00 -11.23 -5.50
N GLY A 79 -10.28 -12.23 -5.00
CA GLY A 79 -9.20 -12.08 -4.04
C GLY A 79 -7.99 -11.34 -4.62
N ILE A 80 -7.61 -11.64 -5.87
CA ILE A 80 -6.49 -10.97 -6.55
C ILE A 80 -6.85 -9.52 -6.89
N THR A 81 -8.06 -9.28 -7.44
CA THR A 81 -8.50 -7.91 -7.74
C THR A 81 -8.62 -7.07 -6.47
N HIS A 82 -9.04 -7.66 -5.35
CA HIS A 82 -8.99 -7.00 -4.05
C HIS A 82 -7.57 -6.66 -3.60
N GLY A 83 -6.61 -7.55 -3.84
CA GLY A 83 -5.19 -7.27 -3.63
C GLY A 83 -4.73 -6.05 -4.45
N CYS A 84 -5.09 -5.99 -5.73
CA CYS A 84 -4.78 -4.85 -6.60
C CYS A 84 -5.42 -3.54 -6.10
N VAL A 85 -6.72 -3.54 -5.77
CA VAL A 85 -7.45 -2.36 -5.29
C VAL A 85 -6.92 -1.90 -3.93
N GLY A 86 -6.68 -2.84 -3.02
CA GLY A 86 -6.07 -2.57 -1.72
C GLY A 86 -4.67 -1.97 -1.86
N GLY A 87 -3.88 -2.55 -2.76
CA GLY A 87 -2.57 -2.05 -3.14
C GLY A 87 -2.63 -0.62 -3.68
N PHE A 88 -3.55 -0.33 -4.60
CA PHE A 88 -3.76 1.02 -5.15
C PHE A 88 -4.08 2.04 -4.05
N LEU A 89 -5.03 1.71 -3.17
CA LEU A 89 -5.44 2.60 -2.08
C LEU A 89 -4.30 2.82 -1.09
N ALA A 90 -3.55 1.78 -0.74
CA ALA A 90 -2.38 1.90 0.12
C ALA A 90 -1.26 2.75 -0.53
N GLY A 91 -1.00 2.54 -1.82
CA GLY A 91 -0.02 3.31 -2.59
C GLY A 91 -0.39 4.79 -2.71
N THR A 92 -1.65 5.10 -2.99
CA THR A 92 -2.12 6.50 -3.06
C THR A 92 -2.11 7.19 -1.70
N MET A 93 -2.51 6.50 -0.63
CA MET A 93 -2.47 7.05 0.74
C MET A 93 -1.03 7.32 1.21
N THR A 94 -0.08 6.44 0.90
CA THR A 94 1.34 6.63 1.25
C THR A 94 1.96 7.81 0.50
N ALA A 95 1.54 8.05 -0.75
CA ALA A 95 1.95 9.21 -1.54
C ALA A 95 1.17 10.49 -1.24
N TRP A 96 0.27 10.51 -0.25
CA TRP A 96 -0.58 11.67 0.02
C TRP A 96 0.20 12.85 0.61
N PHE A 97 1.09 12.58 1.57
CA PHE A 97 1.76 13.63 2.34
C PHE A 97 2.88 14.36 1.57
N PRO A 98 3.83 13.69 0.90
CA PRO A 98 4.93 14.40 0.24
C PRO A 98 4.48 15.44 -0.79
N PRO A 99 3.54 15.16 -1.70
CA PRO A 99 3.12 16.12 -2.73
C PRO A 99 2.25 17.25 -2.18
N LEU A 100 1.39 16.99 -1.18
CA LEU A 100 0.67 18.07 -0.50
C LEU A 100 1.64 19.06 0.15
N THR A 101 2.72 18.54 0.71
CA THR A 101 3.71 19.38 1.36
C THR A 101 4.54 20.20 0.37
N LEU A 102 4.75 19.69 -0.85
CA LEU A 102 5.30 20.42 -1.99
C LEU A 102 4.33 21.48 -2.51
N PHE A 103 3.04 21.14 -2.60
CA PHE A 103 1.98 22.05 -3.03
C PHE A 103 1.88 23.29 -2.14
N ILE A 104 1.99 23.12 -0.82
CA ILE A 104 1.97 24.24 0.15
C ILE A 104 3.20 25.15 0.02
N SER A 105 4.35 24.61 -0.39
CA SER A 105 5.61 25.38 -0.45
C SER A 105 5.96 25.91 -1.85
N SER A 106 5.21 25.55 -2.88
CA SER A 106 5.53 25.91 -4.27
C SER A 106 5.04 27.31 -4.61
N THR A 107 5.90 28.11 -5.25
CA THR A 107 5.51 29.37 -5.91
C THR A 107 4.83 29.14 -7.26
N ASP A 108 4.99 27.96 -7.86
CA ASP A 108 4.34 27.54 -9.12
C ASP A 108 3.34 26.41 -8.84
N ILE A 109 2.05 26.77 -8.83
CA ILE A 109 0.95 25.87 -8.49
C ILE A 109 0.75 24.81 -9.59
N GLU A 110 0.99 25.14 -10.87
CA GLU A 110 0.76 24.21 -11.98
C GLU A 110 1.76 23.06 -11.96
N GLN A 111 3.04 23.36 -11.73
CA GLN A 111 4.06 22.32 -11.61
C GLN A 111 3.80 21.43 -10.38
N ALA A 112 3.45 22.03 -9.24
CA ALA A 112 3.17 21.27 -8.02
C ALA A 112 1.97 20.33 -8.18
N LYS A 113 0.90 20.77 -8.86
CA LYS A 113 -0.25 19.93 -9.19
C LYS A 113 0.14 18.74 -10.07
N THR A 114 0.96 18.98 -11.08
CA THR A 114 1.43 17.92 -11.99
C THR A 114 2.24 16.87 -11.25
N ILE A 115 3.17 17.30 -10.39
CA ILE A 115 3.97 16.40 -9.54
C ILE A 115 3.07 15.60 -8.59
N LEU A 116 2.04 16.23 -8.02
CA LEU A 116 1.07 15.55 -7.15
C LEU A 116 0.30 14.46 -7.89
N ILE A 117 -0.22 14.75 -9.08
CA ILE A 117 -0.96 13.78 -9.88
C ILE A 117 -0.05 12.60 -10.28
N LEU A 118 1.17 12.90 -10.76
CA LEU A 118 2.10 11.86 -11.21
C LEU A 118 2.60 10.98 -10.06
N SER A 119 2.88 11.57 -8.90
CA SER A 119 3.30 10.81 -7.71
C SER A 119 2.19 9.93 -7.15
N TRP A 120 0.94 10.41 -7.14
CA TRP A 120 -0.21 9.59 -6.76
C TRP A 120 -0.46 8.43 -7.71
N LEU A 121 -0.45 8.70 -9.02
CA LEU A 121 -0.60 7.66 -10.03
C LEU A 121 0.53 6.64 -9.93
N GLY A 122 1.78 7.09 -9.85
CA GLY A 122 2.95 6.23 -9.74
C GLY A 122 2.91 5.34 -8.50
N ALA A 123 2.60 5.92 -7.34
CA ALA A 123 2.50 5.17 -6.09
C ALA A 123 1.30 4.23 -6.07
N GLY A 124 0.15 4.66 -6.61
CA GLY A 124 -1.03 3.82 -6.78
C GLY A 124 -0.75 2.61 -7.67
N LEU A 125 -0.12 2.81 -8.84
CA LEU A 125 0.25 1.73 -9.75
C LEU A 125 1.28 0.77 -9.15
N THR A 126 2.28 1.31 -8.43
CA THR A 126 3.24 0.48 -7.69
C THR A 126 2.52 -0.35 -6.63
N GLY A 127 1.57 0.27 -5.93
CA GLY A 127 0.70 -0.39 -4.97
C GLY A 127 -0.13 -1.50 -5.60
N VAL A 128 -0.74 -1.27 -6.78
CA VAL A 128 -1.48 -2.30 -7.55
C VAL A 128 -0.60 -3.51 -7.81
N ALA A 129 0.63 -3.29 -8.31
CA ALA A 129 1.55 -4.37 -8.63
C ALA A 129 1.89 -5.19 -7.38
N VAL A 130 2.26 -4.52 -6.29
CA VAL A 130 2.62 -5.18 -5.02
C VAL A 130 1.42 -5.91 -4.41
N GLY A 131 0.26 -5.25 -4.35
CA GLY A 131 -0.98 -5.82 -3.81
C GLY A 131 -1.51 -6.99 -4.64
N GLY A 132 -1.41 -6.92 -5.96
CA GLY A 132 -1.75 -8.02 -6.87
C GLY A 132 -0.84 -9.23 -6.67
N VAL A 133 0.47 -9.01 -6.50
CA VAL A 133 1.44 -10.06 -6.16
C VAL A 133 1.07 -10.71 -4.83
N PHE A 134 0.81 -9.94 -3.78
CA PHE A 134 0.37 -10.49 -2.48
C PHE A 134 -0.95 -11.25 -2.57
N GLY A 135 -1.93 -10.73 -3.30
CA GLY A 135 -3.21 -11.41 -3.54
C GLY A 135 -3.03 -12.75 -4.25
N TRP A 136 -2.18 -12.79 -5.28
CA TRP A 136 -1.84 -14.01 -6.02
C TRP A 136 -1.13 -15.03 -5.14
N PHE A 137 -0.10 -14.62 -4.39
CA PHE A 137 0.60 -15.49 -3.43
C PHE A 137 -0.37 -16.00 -2.35
N GLY A 138 -1.24 -15.14 -1.84
CA GLY A 138 -2.25 -15.51 -0.85
C GLY A 138 -3.16 -16.60 -1.37
N VAL A 139 -3.71 -16.45 -2.58
CA VAL A 139 -4.58 -17.46 -3.20
C VAL A 139 -3.83 -18.78 -3.38
N ARG A 140 -2.63 -18.72 -3.96
CA ARG A 140 -1.89 -19.93 -4.34
C ARG A 140 -1.34 -20.74 -3.16
N TYR A 141 -0.86 -20.06 -2.11
CA TYR A 141 -0.12 -20.71 -1.03
C TYR A 141 -0.87 -20.81 0.29
N LEU A 142 -1.91 -19.99 0.53
CA LEU A 142 -2.71 -20.08 1.76
C LEU A 142 -3.99 -20.91 1.58
N VAL A 143 -4.49 -21.05 0.35
CA VAL A 143 -5.77 -21.72 0.07
C VAL A 143 -5.61 -23.05 -0.67
N GLY A 144 -4.49 -23.23 -1.38
CA GLY A 144 -4.30 -24.34 -2.30
C GLY A 144 -4.72 -23.97 -3.72
N GLU A 145 -4.11 -24.63 -4.71
CA GLU A 145 -4.29 -24.31 -6.13
C GLU A 145 -5.79 -24.37 -6.49
N PRO A 146 -6.37 -23.32 -7.10
CA PRO A 146 -7.75 -23.40 -7.56
C PRO A 146 -7.85 -24.54 -8.57
N PRO A 147 -8.93 -25.35 -8.55
CA PRO A 147 -9.12 -26.37 -9.58
C PRO A 147 -9.04 -25.68 -10.93
N ALA A 148 -8.19 -26.22 -11.83
CA ALA A 148 -8.02 -25.69 -13.17
C ALA A 148 -9.40 -25.40 -13.75
N THR A 149 -9.63 -24.15 -14.17
CA THR A 149 -10.89 -23.73 -14.79
C THR A 149 -11.18 -24.75 -15.87
N PRO A 150 -12.28 -25.55 -15.79
CA PRO A 150 -12.58 -26.50 -16.83
C PRO A 150 -12.69 -25.67 -18.11
N ALA A 151 -11.89 -26.04 -19.12
CA ALA A 151 -11.95 -25.41 -20.42
C ALA A 151 -13.43 -25.36 -20.81
N THR A 152 -13.96 -24.15 -20.97
CA THR A 152 -15.30 -23.93 -21.47
C THR A 152 -15.31 -24.53 -22.86
N ASN A 153 -15.73 -25.79 -22.96
CA ASN A 153 -16.01 -26.42 -24.23
C ASN A 153 -17.18 -25.60 -24.79
N ALA A 154 -16.85 -24.65 -25.66
CA ALA A 154 -17.81 -23.94 -26.47
C ALA A 154 -18.59 -25.01 -27.25
N VAL A 155 -19.88 -25.12 -26.94
CA VAL A 155 -20.88 -25.85 -27.73
C VAL A 155 -21.57 -24.84 -28.61
#